data_AF-A0A2V9KL40-F1
#
_entry.id   AF-A0A2V9KL40-F1
#
_cell.length_a   1.000
_cell.length_b   1.000
_cell.length_c   1.000
_cell.angle_alpha   90.00
_cell.angle_beta   90.00
_cell.angle_gamma   90.00
#
_symmetry.space_group_name_H-M   'P 1'
#
loop_
_entity.id
_entity.type
_entity.pdbx_description
1 polymer ?
#
loop_
_entity_poly.entity_id
_entity_poly.type
_entity_poly.pdbx_seq_one_letter_code
_entity_poly.pdbx_strand_id
1 'polypeptide(L)' 'MDFDMAFYKDFAFSERAKLQFRGELFNIFNHTNFNAIDPNFGSGTFGQVTSAADPRIIEFALRLEF' A
#
# COMPACT_ATOMS: atom_id res chain seq x y z
N MET A 1 8.65 -8.91 -4.76
CA MET A 1 7.28 -9.45 -4.95
C MET A 1 6.53 -9.03 -3.70
N ASP A 2 5.48 -8.24 -3.87
CA ASP A 2 4.78 -7.62 -2.76
C ASP A 2 3.47 -8.31 -2.42
N PHE A 3 3.08 -8.17 -1.16
CA PHE A 3 1.83 -8.67 -0.63
C PHE A 3 0.99 -7.48 -0.15
N ASP A 4 -0.15 -7.32 -0.78
CA ASP A 4 -1.16 -6.33 -0.41
C ASP A 4 -2.34 -7.05 0.25
N MET A 5 -2.96 -6.39 1.23
CA MET A 5 -4.06 -6.94 2.00
C MET A 5 -5.11 -5.87 2.24
N ALA A 6 -6.38 -6.24 2.07
CA ALA A 6 -7.49 -5.38 2.42
C ALA A 6 -8.49 -6.13 3.30
N PHE A 7 -9.09 -5.44 4.26
CA PHE A 7 -10.12 -5.99 5.12
C PHE A 7 -11.26 -5.00 5.31
N TYR A 8 -12.46 -5.55 5.44
CA TYR A 8 -13.71 -4.79 5.43
C TYR A 8 -14.64 -5.31 6.53
N LYS A 9 -15.29 -4.40 7.26
CA LYS A 9 -16.29 -4.75 8.25
C LYS A 9 -17.47 -3.78 8.22
N ASP A 10 -18.65 -4.34 8.02
CA ASP A 10 -19.91 -3.61 8.15
C ASP A 10 -20.43 -3.73 9.60
N PHE A 11 -20.74 -2.59 10.20
CA PHE A 11 -21.41 -2.44 11.49
C PHE A 11 -22.84 -1.94 11.23
N ALA A 12 -23.83 -2.81 11.41
CA ALA A 12 -25.24 -2.43 11.31
C ALA A 12 -25.70 -1.82 12.64
N PHE A 13 -26.22 -0.59 12.61
CA PHE A 13 -26.82 0.05 13.79
C PHE A 13 -28.34 -0.07 13.79
N SER A 14 -28.95 -0.07 12.61
CA SER A 14 -30.40 -0.27 12.41
C SER A 14 -30.65 -0.96 11.06
N GLU A 15 -31.92 -1.21 10.74
CA GLU A 15 -32.32 -1.77 9.44
C GLU A 15 -31.97 -0.87 8.25
N ARG A 16 -31.75 0.43 8.49
CA ARG A 16 -31.46 1.42 7.43
C ARG A 16 -30.03 1.96 7.49
N ALA A 17 -29.41 1.95 8.67
CA ALA A 17 -28.10 2.58 8.87
C ALA A 17 -26.99 1.54 9.15
N LYS A 18 -25.89 1.63 8.38
CA LYS A 18 -24.66 0.86 8.62
C LYS A 18 -23.41 1.72 8.43
N LEU A 19 -22.36 1.41 9.18
CA LEU A 19 -21.02 1.97 9.00
C LEU A 19 -20.10 0.87 8.47
N GLN A 20 -19.48 1.12 7.32
CA GLN A 20 -18.44 0.27 6.78
C GLN A 20 -17.08 0.82 7.15
N PHE A 21 -16.26 -0.03 7.78
CA PHE A 21 -14.84 0.19 7.99
C PHE A 21 -14.04 -0.56 6.94
N ARG A 22 -13.04 0.10 6.37
CA ARG A 22 -12.09 -0.47 5.41
C ARG A 22 -10.68 -0.20 5.88
N GLY A 23 -9.84 -1.22 5.87
CA GLY A 23 -8.40 -1.09 6.02
C GLY A 23 -7.71 -1.67 4.79
N GLU A 24 -6.85 -0.87 4.17
CA GLU A 24 -6.04 -1.26 3.02
C GLU A 24 -4.55 -1.16 3.41
N LEU A 25 -3.81 -2.23 3.16
CA LEU A 25 -2.39 -2.35 3.49
C LEU A 25 -1.65 -2.73 2.22
N PHE A 26 -0.78 -1.83 1.76
CA PHE A 26 0.11 -2.07 0.64
C PHE A 26 1.50 -2.41 1.16
N ASN A 27 2.15 -3.41 0.59
CA ASN A 27 3.44 -3.93 1.05
C ASN A 27 3.40 -4.29 2.56
N ILE A 28 2.51 -5.22 2.94
CA ILE A 28 2.24 -5.57 4.34
C ILE A 28 3.50 -5.98 5.13
N PHE A 29 4.45 -6.63 4.45
CA PHE A 29 5.71 -7.08 5.02
C PHE A 29 6.83 -6.04 4.96
N ASN A 30 6.56 -4.85 4.39
CA ASN A 30 7.52 -3.77 4.18
C ASN A 30 8.80 -4.25 3.46
N HIS A 31 8.65 -5.09 2.44
CA HIS A 31 9.74 -5.54 1.59
C HIS A 31 10.18 -4.41 0.67
N THR A 32 11.48 -4.15 0.57
CA THR A 32 12.00 -3.12 -0.34
C THR A 32 12.05 -3.67 -1.77
N ASN A 33 11.29 -3.05 -2.67
CA ASN A 33 11.26 -3.47 -4.08
C ASN A 33 12.00 -2.45 -4.92
N PHE A 34 13.24 -2.76 -5.24
CA PHE A 34 14.07 -1.95 -6.13
C PHE A 34 13.51 -2.00 -7.55
N ASN A 35 13.36 -0.83 -8.18
CA ASN A 35 12.74 -0.71 -9.50
C ASN A 35 13.61 0.07 -10.51
N ALA A 36 14.77 0.56 -10.11
CA ALA A 36 15.76 1.13 -11.02
C ALA A 36 17.20 0.84 -10.57
N ILE A 37 18.05 0.62 -11.57
CA ILE A 37 19.51 0.53 -11.45
C ILE A 37 20.06 1.51 -12.49
N ASP A 38 21.11 2.26 -12.17
CA ASP A 38 21.76 3.16 -13.12
C ASP A 38 22.63 2.38 -14.12
N PRO A 39 22.25 2.31 -15.41
CA PRO A 39 22.98 1.54 -16.40
C PRO A 39 24.04 2.38 -17.14
N ASN A 40 24.20 3.67 -16.81
CA ASN A 40 25.00 4.59 -17.62
C ASN A 40 26.49 4.49 -17.26
N PHE A 41 27.26 3.87 -18.14
CA PHE A 41 28.71 3.76 -17.97
C PHE A 41 29.37 5.15 -17.94
N GLY A 42 30.16 5.43 -16.89
CA GLY A 42 30.73 6.75 -16.62
C GLY A 42 29.93 7.61 -15.63
N SER A 43 28.72 7.17 -15.24
CA SER A 43 28.00 7.75 -14.11
C SER A 43 28.71 7.46 -12.79
N GLY A 44 28.70 8.42 -11.85
CA GLY A 44 29.19 8.21 -10.48
C GLY A 44 28.40 7.16 -9.70
N THR A 45 27.19 6.83 -10.14
CA THR A 45 26.31 5.81 -9.57
C THR A 45 26.16 4.58 -10.46
N PHE A 46 27.02 4.40 -11.47
CA PHE A 46 26.94 3.26 -12.38
C PHE A 46 26.84 1.92 -11.63
N GLY A 47 25.83 1.13 -11.98
CA GLY A 47 25.54 -0.17 -11.39
C GLY A 47 24.86 -0.12 -10.01
N GLN A 48 24.57 1.07 -9.47
CA GLN A 48 23.87 1.21 -8.20
C GLN A 48 22.35 1.24 -8.39
N VAL A 49 21.64 0.75 -7.39
CA VAL A 49 20.19 0.95 -7.27
C VAL A 49 19.90 2.40 -6.93
N THR A 50 19.02 3.04 -7.68
CA THR A 50 18.72 4.48 -7.54
C THR A 50 17.31 4.77 -7.05
N SER A 51 16.40 3.78 -7.10
CA SER A 51 15.05 3.93 -6.56
C SER A 51 14.44 2.60 -6.12
N ALA A 52 13.39 2.72 -5.30
CA ALA A 52 12.50 1.64 -4.91
C ALA A 52 11.05 2.09 -5.13
N ALA A 53 10.14 1.10 -5.18
CA ALA A 53 8.71 1.34 -5.08
C ALA A 53 8.33 1.90 -3.70
N ASP A 54 7.05 2.28 -3.55
CA ASP A 54 6.56 2.85 -2.30
C ASP A 54 6.79 1.89 -1.11
N PRO A 55 7.17 2.43 0.06
CA PRO A 55 7.25 1.65 1.29
C PRO A 55 5.85 1.23 1.75
N ARG A 56 5.75 0.50 2.88
CA ARG A 56 4.44 0.10 3.41
C ARG A 56 3.51 1.30 3.61
N ILE A 57 2.32 1.22 3.01
CA ILE A 57 1.24 2.19 3.16
C ILE A 57 0.07 1.49 3.86
N ILE A 58 -0.52 2.17 4.85
CA ILE A 58 -1.72 1.70 5.56
C ILE A 58 -2.76 2.81 5.50
N GLU A 59 -3.92 2.49 4.95
CA GLU A 59 -5.02 3.42 4.78
C GLU A 59 -6.26 2.90 5.50
N PHE A 60 -7.01 3.83 6.09
CA PHE A 60 -8.27 3.55 6.76
C PHE A 60 -9.37 4.44 6.21
N ALA A 61 -10.53 3.85 5.95
CA ALA A 61 -11.70 4.56 5.50
C ALA A 61 -12.95 4.15 6.29
N LEU A 62 -13.83 5.13 6.50
CA LEU A 62 -15.15 4.95 7.08
C LEU A 62 -16.21 5.45 6.09
N ARG A 63 -17.25 4.65 5.88
CA ARG A 63 -18.41 5.02 5.05
C ARG A 63 -19.69 4.79 5.83
N LEU A 64 -20.45 5.85 6.07
CA LEU A 64 -21.79 5.77 6.64
C LEU A 64 -22.83 5.66 5.51
N GLU A 65 -23.70 4.66 5.59
CA GLU A 65 -24.81 4.42 4.66
C GLU A 65 -26.12 4.45 5.46
N PHE A 66 -27.15 5.15 4.97
CA PHE A 66 -28.44 5.39 5.65
C PHE A 66 -29.61 5.41 4.67
#